data_AF-A0A0S2RTA4-F1
#
_entry.id   AF-A0A0S2RTA4-F1
#
_cell.length_a   1.000
_cell.length_b   1.000
_cell.length_c   1.000
_cell.angle_alpha   90.00
_cell.angle_beta   90.00
_cell.angle_gamma   90.00
#
_symmetry.space_group_name_H-M   'P 1'
#
loop_
_entity.id
_entity.type
_entity.pdbx_description
1 polymer ?
#
loop_
_entity_poly.entity_id
_entity_poly.type
_entity_poly.pdbx_seq_one_letter_code
_entity_poly.pdbx_strand_id
1 'polypeptide(L)' 'HSSTLVTAGVYLLIRFNMLLLDMMFLKILLVLSSLTMFMAGISANYEFDLKKIIALSTLSQLGLMMSILSMGLPDLA' A
#
# COMPACT_ATOMS: atom_id res chain seq x y z
N HIS A 1 8.77 -9.67 -11.21
CA HIS A 1 7.45 -10.30 -11.48
C HIS A 1 6.41 -9.90 -10.43
N SER A 2 6.78 -9.83 -9.14
CA SER A 2 5.88 -9.38 -8.07
C SER A 2 5.58 -7.87 -8.13
N SER A 3 6.53 -7.06 -8.58
CA SER A 3 6.40 -5.59 -8.64
C SER A 3 5.40 -5.11 -9.70
N THR A 4 5.31 -5.75 -10.87
CA THR A 4 4.44 -5.29 -11.98
C THR A 4 2.96 -5.56 -11.75
N LEU A 5 2.62 -6.68 -11.10
CA LEU A 5 1.23 -7.02 -10.79
C LEU A 5 0.66 -6.09 -9.71
N VAL A 6 1.46 -5.79 -8.70
CA VAL A 6 1.00 -4.91 -7.60
C VAL A 6 0.89 -3.46 -8.09
N THR A 7 1.88 -2.95 -8.82
CA THR A 7 1.81 -1.58 -9.38
C THR A 7 0.70 -1.41 -10.40
N ALA A 8 0.34 -2.45 -11.16
CA ALA A 8 -0.82 -2.41 -12.05
C ALA A 8 -2.14 -2.23 -11.28
N GLY A 9 -2.28 -2.87 -10.11
CA GLY A 9 -3.45 -2.69 -9.24
C GLY A 9 -3.55 -1.26 -8.68
N VAL A 10 -2.42 -0.70 -8.24
CA VAL A 10 -2.30 0.70 -7.78
C VAL A 10 -2.64 1.68 -8.93
N TYR A 11 -2.09 1.44 -10.11
CA TYR A 11 -2.32 2.26 -11.30
C TYR A 11 -3.78 2.25 -11.76
N LEU A 12 -4.45 1.12 -11.66
CA LEU A 12 -5.88 1.00 -11.97
C LEU A 12 -6.69 1.85 -10.99
N LEU A 13 -6.38 1.82 -9.69
CA LEU A 13 -7.04 2.67 -8.68
C LEU A 13 -6.81 4.17 -8.93
N ILE A 14 -5.60 4.57 -9.35
CA ILE A 14 -5.29 5.96 -9.77
C ILE A 14 -6.22 6.38 -10.93
N ARG A 15 -6.42 5.52 -11.93
CA ARG A 15 -7.30 5.81 -13.07
C ARG A 15 -8.76 6.01 -12.67
N PHE A 16 -9.24 5.31 -11.64
CA PHE A 16 -10.61 5.44 -11.12
C PHE A 16 -10.74 6.45 -9.96
N ASN A 17 -9.69 7.24 -9.65
CA ASN A 17 -9.66 8.16 -8.50
C ASN A 17 -10.88 9.11 -8.45
N MET A 18 -11.30 9.66 -9.60
CA MET A 18 -12.46 10.56 -9.71
C MET A 18 -13.79 9.94 -9.25
N LEU A 19 -13.95 8.61 -9.36
CA LEU A 19 -15.16 7.89 -8.93
C LEU A 19 -15.07 7.40 -7.48
N LEU A 20 -13.85 7.26 -6.96
CA LEU A 20 -13.55 6.69 -5.65
C LEU A 20 -13.47 7.73 -4.53
N LEU A 21 -13.17 8.99 -4.86
CA LEU A 21 -12.91 10.09 -3.90
C LEU A 21 -14.04 10.32 -2.88
N ASP A 22 -15.29 10.05 -3.26
CA ASP A 22 -16.47 10.25 -2.40
C ASP A 22 -16.99 8.95 -1.72
N MET A 23 -16.36 7.82 -2.00
CA MET A 23 -16.80 6.52 -1.48
C MET A 23 -16.21 6.26 -0.10
N MET A 24 -17.03 5.82 0.86
CA MET A 24 -16.59 5.23 2.14
C MET A 24 -15.53 4.14 1.96
N PHE A 25 -15.46 3.56 0.76
CA PHE A 25 -14.44 2.61 0.34
C PHE A 25 -12.99 3.12 0.53
N LEU A 26 -12.68 4.40 0.23
CA LEU A 26 -11.31 4.91 0.42
C LEU A 26 -10.92 4.97 1.90
N LYS A 27 -11.85 5.32 2.79
CA LYS A 27 -11.59 5.30 4.25
C LYS A 27 -11.29 3.89 4.75
N ILE A 28 -12.03 2.89 4.26
CA ILE A 28 -11.77 1.48 4.59
C ILE A 28 -10.41 1.04 4.03
N LEU A 29 -10.07 1.46 2.82
CA LEU A 29 -8.81 1.15 2.17
C LEU A 29 -7.62 1.80 2.88
N LEU A 30 -7.79 3.01 3.43
CA LEU A 30 -6.82 3.68 4.30
C LEU A 30 -6.55 2.88 5.59
N VAL A 31 -7.61 2.40 6.24
CA VAL A 31 -7.48 1.57 7.45
C VAL A 31 -6.80 0.23 7.13
N LEU A 32 -7.16 -0.41 6.02
CA LEU A 32 -6.53 -1.67 5.62
C LEU A 32 -5.06 -1.49 5.26
N SER A 33 -4.69 -0.44 4.53
CA SER A 33 -3.30 -0.16 4.14
C SER A 33 -2.41 0.25 5.31
N SER A 34 -2.94 0.99 6.29
CA SER A 34 -2.23 1.29 7.52
C SER A 34 -2.01 0.05 8.39
N LEU A 35 -3.01 -0.85 8.48
CA LEU A 35 -2.87 -2.12 9.19
C LEU A 35 -1.83 -3.05 8.54
N THR A 36 -1.80 -3.14 7.21
CA THR A 36 -0.80 -3.98 6.51
C THR A 36 0.63 -3.44 6.68
N MET A 37 0.81 -2.12 6.64
CA MET A 37 2.10 -1.48 6.92
C MET A 37 2.55 -1.75 8.36
N PHE A 38 1.63 -1.66 9.33
CA PHE A 38 1.93 -1.91 10.73
C PHE A 38 2.31 -3.38 10.98
N MET A 39 1.56 -4.33 10.41
CA MET A 39 1.89 -5.76 10.48
C MET A 39 3.24 -6.06 9.84
N ALA A 40 3.52 -5.49 8.67
CA ALA A 40 4.81 -5.64 7.99
C ALA A 40 5.97 -5.11 8.86
N GLY A 41 5.77 -3.94 9.49
CA GLY A 41 6.74 -3.33 10.41
C GLY A 41 7.02 -4.18 11.65
N ILE A 42 5.98 -4.76 12.27
CA ILE A 42 6.16 -5.67 13.41
C ILE A 42 6.89 -6.93 12.95
N SER A 43 6.47 -7.56 11.85
CA SER A 43 7.10 -8.79 11.35
C SER A 43 8.56 -8.61 10.96
N ALA A 44 8.96 -7.42 10.48
CA ALA A 44 10.34 -7.11 10.13
C ALA A 44 11.26 -7.07 11.35
N ASN A 45 10.74 -6.73 12.54
CA ASN A 45 11.51 -6.73 13.78
C ASN A 45 11.77 -8.14 14.33
N TYR A 46 10.92 -9.11 14.00
CA TYR A 46 11.05 -10.49 14.47
C TYR A 46 11.81 -11.41 13.52
N GLU A 47 12.06 -10.97 12.28
CA GLU A 47 12.87 -11.74 11.33
C GLU A 47 14.35 -11.35 11.40
N PHE A 48 15.20 -12.37 11.51
CA PHE A 48 16.66 -12.22 11.52
C PHE A 48 17.28 -12.32 10.12
N ASP A 49 16.47 -12.64 9.10
CA ASP A 49 16.91 -12.95 7.75
C ASP A 49 16.84 -11.70 6.87
N LEU A 50 17.99 -11.13 6.51
CA LEU A 50 18.10 -9.85 5.79
C LEU A 50 17.27 -9.80 4.50
N LYS A 51 17.15 -10.91 3.77
CA LYS A 51 16.37 -10.98 2.53
C LYS A 51 14.87 -10.79 2.76
N LYS A 52 14.36 -11.28 3.87
CA LYS A 52 12.93 -11.17 4.18
C LYS A 52 12.58 -9.84 4.81
N ILE A 53 13.50 -9.23 5.57
CA ILE A 53 13.38 -7.83 6.02
C ILE A 53 13.22 -6.89 4.81
N ILE A 54 14.02 -7.09 3.76
CA ILE A 54 13.91 -6.30 2.52
C ILE A 54 12.58 -6.58 1.78
N ALA A 55 12.09 -7.83 1.79
CA ALA A 55 10.78 -8.13 1.23
C ALA A 55 9.65 -7.43 2.01
N LEU A 56 9.70 -7.45 3.34
CA LEU A 56 8.73 -6.79 4.22
C LEU A 56 8.78 -5.27 4.10
N SER A 57 9.96 -4.68 3.85
CA SER A 57 10.07 -3.25 3.59
C SER A 57 9.48 -2.85 2.23
N THR A 58 9.58 -3.69 1.20
CA THR A 58 8.85 -3.42 -0.07
C THR A 58 7.33 -3.55 0.10
N LEU A 59 6.88 -4.44 0.98
CA LEU A 59 5.46 -4.58 1.32
C LEU A 59 4.92 -3.35 2.07
N SER A 60 5.71 -2.79 3.02
CA SER A 60 5.31 -1.58 3.73
C SER A 60 5.32 -0.34 2.83
N GLN A 61 6.25 -0.23 1.88
CA GLN A 61 6.25 0.81 0.84
C GLN A 61 5.01 0.76 -0.04
N LEU A 62 4.57 -0.44 -0.43
CA LEU A 62 3.30 -0.60 -1.15
C LEU A 62 2.09 -0.20 -0.31
N GLY A 63 2.09 -0.53 0.99
CA GLY A 63 1.07 -0.04 1.94
C GLY A 63 1.03 1.48 2.03
N LEU A 64 2.19 2.14 2.02
CA LEU A 64 2.30 3.61 1.99
C LEU A 64 1.71 4.19 0.70
N MET A 65 2.07 3.66 -0.47
CA MET A 65 1.51 4.11 -1.76
C MET A 65 -0.02 4.01 -1.79
N MET A 66 -0.57 2.92 -1.25
CA MET A 66 -2.03 2.74 -1.15
C MET A 66 -2.70 3.72 -0.18
N SER A 67 -2.02 4.07 0.91
CA SER A 67 -2.53 5.08 1.87
C SER A 67 -2.54 6.49 1.27
N ILE A 68 -1.53 6.86 0.49
CA ILE A 68 -1.44 8.15 -0.20
C ILE A 68 -2.55 8.28 -1.25
N LEU A 69 -2.83 7.20 -1.97
CA LEU A 69 -3.98 7.10 -2.87
C LEU A 69 -5.32 7.30 -2.15
N SER A 70 -5.48 6.67 -0.98
CA SER A 70 -6.71 6.82 -0.19
C SER A 70 -6.91 8.24 0.37
N MET A 71 -5.84 9.03 0.49
CA MET A 71 -5.90 10.45 0.84
C MET A 71 -6.23 11.35 -0.36
N GLY A 72 -6.41 10.79 -1.55
CA GLY A 72 -6.76 11.53 -2.77
C GLY A 72 -5.59 12.28 -3.40
N LEU A 73 -4.34 11.90 -3.08
CA LEU A 73 -3.11 12.48 -3.63
C LEU A 73 -2.42 11.49 -4.60
N PRO A 74 -3.04 11.13 -5.74
CA PRO A 74 -2.50 10.10 -6.64
C PRO A 74 -1.14 10.47 -7.24
N ASP A 75 -0.80 11.76 -7.36
CA ASP A 75 0.46 12.22 -7.95
C ASP A 75 1.68 11.99 -7.03
N LEU A 76 1.46 11.72 -5.73
CA LEU A 76 2.52 11.43 -4.76
C LEU A 76 2.73 9.92 -4.52
N ALA A 77 1.85 9.06 -5.03
CA ALA A 77 1.91 7.61 -4.88
C ALA A 77 2.74 6.96 -5.99
#